data_AF-A0A521S2H1-F1
#
_entry.id   AF-A0A521S2H1-F1
#
_cell.length_a   1.000
_cell.length_b   1.000
_cell.length_c   1.000
_cell.angle_alpha   90.00
_cell.angle_beta   90.00
_cell.angle_gamma   90.00
#
_symmetry.space_group_name_H-M   'P 1'
#
loop_
_entity.id
_entity.type
_entity.pdbx_description
1 polymer ?
#
loop_
_entity_poly.entity_id
_entity_poly.type
_entity_poly.pdbx_seq_one_letter_code
_entity_poly.pdbx_strand_id
1 'polypeptide(L)'
;MNGIVLVLNQDYEPLNVTNLPRAFRLVFGEKAEVLEYNHQMIRTPRTEFRAPSVIRLQHRIRRPRPRVKLSRREVFIRDRHTCQYCGRTAHDLTLDHIVPRHRGGLHTWDNLVAACKGCNHRKGSKTLDEARM
;
A
#
# COMPACT_ATOMS: atom_id res chain seq x y z
N MET A 1 -26.71 5.17 4.89
CA MET A 1 -25.96 6.43 4.71
C MET A 1 -24.56 6.10 4.18
N ASN A 2 -24.46 5.61 2.94
CA ASN A 2 -23.19 5.10 2.38
C ASN A 2 -22.51 6.10 1.43
N GLY A 3 -22.67 7.39 1.70
CA GLY A 3 -22.05 8.44 0.88
C GLY A 3 -20.54 8.47 1.11
N ILE A 4 -19.81 8.43 0.01
CA ILE A 4 -18.36 8.51 -0.06
C ILE A 4 -17.99 9.99 -0.25
N VAL A 5 -17.05 10.48 0.55
CA VAL A 5 -16.59 11.88 0.54
C VAL A 5 -15.07 11.89 0.36
N LEU A 6 -14.59 12.62 -0.66
CA LEU A 6 -13.17 12.83 -0.88
C LEU A 6 -12.65 13.86 0.14
N VAL A 7 -11.55 13.53 0.81
CA VAL A 7 -10.84 14.42 1.71
C VAL A 7 -9.57 14.88 1.03
N LEU A 8 -9.48 16.18 0.78
CA LEU A 8 -8.29 16.85 0.30
C LEU A 8 -7.47 17.38 1.48
N ASN A 9 -6.17 17.41 1.28
CA ASN A 9 -5.24 18.12 2.15
C ASN A 9 -5.34 19.63 1.91
N GLN A 10 -4.67 20.44 2.74
CA GLN A 10 -4.74 21.90 2.64
C GLN A 10 -4.26 22.45 1.28
N ASP A 11 -3.33 21.73 0.64
CA ASP A 11 -2.77 21.96 -0.70
C ASP A 11 -3.60 21.34 -1.84
N TYR A 12 -4.85 20.94 -1.58
CA TYR A 12 -5.77 20.31 -2.54
C TYR A 12 -5.35 18.92 -3.05
N GLU A 13 -4.26 18.35 -2.53
CA GLU A 13 -3.87 16.98 -2.84
C GLU A 13 -4.86 15.96 -2.23
N PRO A 14 -5.25 14.90 -2.96
CA PRO A 14 -6.10 13.84 -2.42
C PRO A 14 -5.45 13.13 -1.24
N LEU A 15 -6.07 13.19 -0.06
CA LEU A 15 -5.52 12.60 1.17
C LEU A 15 -6.11 11.21 1.43
N ASN A 16 -7.43 11.10 1.43
CA ASN A 16 -8.16 9.84 1.62
C ASN A 16 -9.63 10.02 1.22
N VAL A 17 -10.38 8.93 1.29
CA VAL A 17 -11.82 8.89 1.16
C VAL A 17 -12.45 8.51 2.51
N THR A 18 -13.54 9.16 2.87
CA THR A 18 -14.25 8.94 4.15
C THR A 18 -15.76 8.78 3.94
N ASN A 19 -16.46 8.32 4.97
CA ASN A 19 -17.93 8.31 4.99
C ASN A 19 -18.52 9.66 5.42
N LEU A 20 -19.80 9.87 5.07
CA LEU A 20 -20.56 11.08 5.41
C LEU A 20 -20.56 11.45 6.91
N PRO A 21 -20.82 10.54 7.87
CA PRO A 21 -20.82 10.90 9.30
C PRO A 21 -19.48 11.44 9.79
N ARG A 22 -18.35 10.94 9.25
CA ARG A 22 -17.02 11.47 9.58
C ARG A 22 -16.76 12.80 8.87
N ALA A 23 -17.22 12.98 7.64
CA ALA A 23 -17.11 14.26 6.92
C ALA A 23 -17.82 15.40 7.69
N PHE A 24 -19.07 15.19 8.11
CA PHE A 24 -19.80 16.18 8.92
C PHE A 24 -19.11 16.50 10.24
N ARG A 25 -18.53 15.51 10.93
CA ARG A 25 -17.74 15.75 12.14
C ARG A 25 -16.52 16.63 11.90
N LEU A 26 -15.85 16.48 10.76
CA LEU A 26 -14.70 17.32 10.40
C LEU A 26 -15.15 18.75 10.07
N VAL A 27 -16.27 18.89 9.36
CA VAL A 27 -16.81 20.20 8.96
C VAL A 27 -17.36 20.97 10.16
N PHE A 28 -18.26 20.36 10.94
CA PHE A 28 -18.83 21.02 12.13
C PHE A 28 -17.81 21.24 13.25
N GLY A 29 -16.72 20.47 13.27
CA GLY A 29 -15.60 20.71 14.17
C GLY A 29 -14.60 21.75 13.66
N GLU A 30 -14.92 22.46 12.57
CA GLU A 30 -14.08 23.49 11.92
C GLU A 30 -12.68 22.97 11.53
N LYS A 31 -12.53 21.66 11.31
CA LYS A 31 -11.26 21.05 10.85
C LYS A 31 -11.18 20.95 9.34
N ALA A 32 -12.33 21.04 8.67
CA ALA A 32 -12.46 20.96 7.24
C ALA A 32 -13.52 21.92 6.74
N GLU A 33 -13.35 22.40 5.52
CA GLU A 33 -14.39 23.12 4.78
C GLU A 33 -14.96 22.22 3.69
N VAL A 34 -16.20 22.48 3.28
CA VAL A 34 -16.81 21.79 2.14
C VAL A 34 -16.43 22.53 0.88
N LEU A 35 -15.86 21.80 -0.09
CA LEU A 35 -15.61 22.34 -1.43
C LEU A 35 -16.75 22.01 -2.37
N GLU A 36 -17.32 20.81 -2.25
CA GLU A 36 -18.39 20.34 -3.13
C GLU A 36 -19.45 19.56 -2.35
N TYR A 37 -20.69 19.70 -2.82
CA TYR A 37 -21.85 18.97 -2.34
C TYR A 37 -22.41 18.09 -3.46
N ASN A 38 -22.88 16.89 -3.13
CA ASN A 38 -23.65 16.10 -4.08
C ASN A 38 -25.14 16.51 -4.06
N HIS A 39 -25.96 15.77 -4.82
CA HIS A 39 -27.41 15.99 -4.91
C HIS A 39 -28.21 15.32 -3.77
N GLN A 40 -27.56 14.57 -2.89
CA GLN A 40 -28.23 13.88 -1.80
C GLN A 40 -28.51 14.85 -0.64
N MET A 41 -29.75 14.81 -0.15
CA MET A 41 -30.16 15.51 1.07
C MET A 41 -30.10 14.55 2.26
N ILE A 42 -29.55 15.04 3.37
CA ILE A 42 -29.46 14.35 4.66
C ILE A 42 -30.42 15.04 5.62
N ARG A 43 -31.44 14.31 6.07
CA ARG A 43 -32.45 14.84 6.99
C ARG A 43 -32.14 14.40 8.42
N THR A 44 -32.21 15.34 9.34
CA THR A 44 -32.28 15.11 10.78
C THR A 44 -33.68 15.48 11.26
N PRO A 45 -34.09 15.11 12.49
CA PRO A 45 -35.40 15.50 13.01
C PRO A 45 -35.65 17.01 13.06
N ARG A 46 -34.60 17.84 13.04
CA ARG A 46 -34.69 19.30 13.20
C ARG A 46 -34.26 20.10 11.97
N THR A 47 -33.49 19.52 11.06
CA THR A 47 -32.79 20.25 9.98
C THR A 47 -32.42 19.33 8.83
N GLU A 48 -32.26 19.90 7.63
CA GLU A 48 -31.75 19.21 6.45
C GLU A 48 -30.37 19.75 6.04
N PHE A 49 -29.51 18.87 5.55
CA PHE A 49 -28.15 19.20 5.10
C PHE A 49 -27.90 18.59 3.72
N ARG A 50 -27.21 19.33 2.84
CA ARG A 50 -26.66 18.73 1.61
C ARG A 50 -25.48 17.84 1.97
N ALA A 51 -25.41 16.65 1.39
CA ALA A 51 -24.29 15.76 1.62
C ALA A 51 -23.02 16.30 0.92
N PRO A 52 -21.91 16.50 1.64
CA PRO A 52 -20.64 16.86 1.01
C PRO A 52 -20.13 15.71 0.15
N SER A 53 -19.55 16.03 -1.01
CA SER A 53 -18.81 15.09 -1.86
C SER A 53 -17.30 15.31 -1.77
N VAL A 54 -16.86 16.54 -1.53
CA VAL A 54 -15.44 16.90 -1.35
C VAL A 54 -15.29 17.86 -0.19
N ILE A 55 -14.38 17.54 0.73
CA ILE A 55 -13.98 18.42 1.83
C ILE A 55 -12.47 18.66 1.81
N ARG A 56 -12.01 19.82 2.28
CA ARG A 56 -10.60 20.17 2.40
C ARG A 56 -10.24 20.40 3.86
N LEU A 57 -9.14 19.80 4.33
CA LEU A 57 -8.63 20.06 5.68
C LEU A 57 -8.02 21.47 5.76
N GLN A 58 -8.29 22.17 6.86
CA GLN A 58 -7.73 23.50 7.10
C GLN A 58 -6.23 23.48 7.39
N HIS A 59 -5.74 22.39 7.99
CA HIS A 59 -4.32 22.21 8.30
C HIS A 59 -3.67 21.17 7.40
N ARG A 60 -2.44 21.44 7.01
CA ARG A 60 -1.65 20.55 6.17
C ARG A 60 -1.26 19.29 6.94
N ILE A 61 -1.75 18.14 6.48
CA ILE A 61 -1.34 16.83 6.97
C ILE A 61 -0.13 16.36 6.17
N ARG A 62 0.99 16.12 6.87
CA ARG A 62 2.14 15.44 6.27
C ARG A 62 1.89 13.93 6.33
N ARG A 63 1.43 13.34 5.24
CA ARG A 63 1.32 11.88 5.14
C ARG A 63 2.69 11.30 4.78
N PRO A 64 3.33 10.49 5.64
CA PRO A 64 4.57 9.82 5.27
C PRO A 64 4.32 8.93 4.05
N ARG A 65 5.27 8.88 3.12
CA ARG A 65 5.20 7.92 2.01
C ARG A 65 5.04 6.51 2.59
N PRO A 66 4.07 5.71 2.11
CA PRO A 66 3.91 4.35 2.57
C PRO A 66 5.23 3.60 2.39
N ARG A 67 5.84 3.16 3.50
CA ARG A 67 7.01 2.27 3.43
C ARG A 67 6.50 0.87 3.17
N VAL A 68 6.79 0.33 1.99
CA VAL A 68 6.48 -1.05 1.66
C VAL A 68 7.25 -1.95 2.64
N LYS A 69 6.53 -2.74 3.42
CA LYS A 69 7.14 -3.72 4.32
C LYS A 69 7.67 -4.88 3.49
N LEU A 70 8.86 -5.35 3.84
CA LEU A 70 9.42 -6.55 3.25
C LEU A 70 8.48 -7.72 3.51
N SER A 71 7.93 -8.29 2.44
CA SER A 71 7.09 -9.48 2.47
C SER A 71 7.30 -10.27 1.20
N ARG A 72 6.94 -11.56 1.24
CA ARG A 72 7.06 -12.44 0.08
C ARG A 72 6.32 -11.91 -1.15
N ARG A 73 5.12 -11.36 -0.95
CA ARG A 73 4.32 -10.76 -2.02
C ARG A 73 5.07 -9.61 -2.69
N GLU A 74 5.66 -8.73 -1.89
CA GLU A 74 6.33 -7.54 -2.42
C GLU A 74 7.65 -7.89 -3.11
N VAL A 75 8.38 -8.90 -2.63
CA VAL A 75 9.56 -9.43 -3.35
C VAL A 75 9.15 -10.00 -4.70
N PHE A 76 8.03 -10.73 -4.78
CA PHE A 76 7.55 -11.29 -6.05
C PHE A 76 7.07 -10.20 -7.02
N ILE A 77 6.42 -9.15 -6.51
CA ILE A 77 6.03 -7.99 -7.34
C ILE A 77 7.29 -7.27 -7.88
N ARG A 78 8.28 -7.00 -7.01
CA ARG A 78 9.56 -6.40 -7.40
C ARG A 78 10.24 -7.21 -8.52
N ASP A 79 10.26 -8.52 -8.35
CA ASP A 79 10.90 -9.46 -9.27
C ASP A 79 10.00 -9.84 -10.46
N ARG A 80 8.86 -9.16 -10.64
CA ARG A 80 7.87 -9.37 -11.72
C ARG A 80 7.40 -10.82 -11.87
N HIS A 81 7.32 -11.55 -10.75
CA HIS A 81 7.02 -12.98 -10.73
C HIS A 81 7.97 -13.79 -11.63
N THR A 82 9.24 -13.39 -11.67
CA THR A 82 10.30 -14.03 -12.44
C THR A 82 11.40 -14.55 -11.52
N CYS A 83 11.82 -15.79 -11.75
CA CYS A 83 12.96 -16.39 -11.06
C CYS A 83 14.23 -15.58 -11.37
N GLN A 84 14.86 -15.01 -10.34
CA GLN A 84 16.07 -14.18 -10.50
C GLN A 84 17.30 -14.98 -10.91
N TYR A 85 17.25 -16.31 -10.83
CA TYR A 85 18.38 -17.17 -11.20
C TYR A 85 18.32 -17.71 -12.63
N CYS A 86 17.12 -17.94 -13.17
CA CYS A 86 16.98 -18.53 -14.52
C CYS A 86 16.11 -17.70 -15.48
N GLY A 87 15.57 -16.57 -15.03
CA GLY A 87 14.75 -15.69 -15.85
C GLY A 87 13.35 -16.23 -16.19
N ARG A 88 12.96 -17.40 -15.69
CA ARG A 88 11.63 -17.97 -15.95
C ARG A 88 10.56 -17.27 -15.10
N THR A 89 9.54 -16.73 -15.76
CA THR A 89 8.29 -16.28 -15.11
C THR A 89 7.44 -17.48 -14.69
N ALA A 90 7.02 -17.52 -13.44
CA ALA A 90 6.24 -18.64 -12.89
C ALA A 90 5.31 -18.18 -11.75
N HIS A 91 4.20 -18.89 -11.58
CA HIS A 91 3.26 -18.62 -10.49
C HIS A 91 3.66 -19.31 -9.17
N ASP A 92 4.45 -20.40 -9.23
CA ASP A 92 4.84 -21.21 -8.08
C ASP A 92 6.27 -20.92 -7.59
N LEU A 93 6.63 -19.63 -7.53
CA LEU A 93 7.92 -19.19 -7.04
C LEU A 93 8.04 -19.36 -5.52
N THR A 94 9.28 -19.51 -5.08
CA THR A 94 9.71 -19.53 -3.69
C THR A 94 10.56 -18.30 -3.38
N LEU A 95 10.66 -17.96 -2.10
CA LEU A 95 11.56 -16.93 -1.63
C LEU A 95 12.89 -17.59 -1.28
N ASP A 96 14.00 -17.05 -1.75
CA ASP A 96 15.34 -17.53 -1.42
C ASP A 96 16.23 -16.38 -0.93
N HIS A 97 17.21 -16.72 -0.09
CA HIS A 97 18.24 -15.80 0.34
C HIS A 97 19.48 -15.96 -0.54
N ILE A 98 19.94 -14.92 -1.22
CA ILE A 98 21.16 -14.94 -2.07
C ILE A 98 22.34 -15.48 -1.26
N VAL A 99 22.60 -14.87 -0.10
CA VAL A 99 23.47 -15.40 0.94
C VAL A 99 22.63 -16.23 1.91
N PRO A 100 22.89 -17.54 2.08
CA PRO A 100 22.13 -18.38 3.01
C PRO A 100 22.16 -17.86 4.45
N ARG A 101 21.05 -18.02 5.18
CA ARG A 101 20.93 -17.55 6.57
C ARG A 101 22.01 -18.10 7.51
N HIS A 102 22.37 -19.38 7.37
CA HIS A 102 23.41 -19.99 8.21
C HIS A 102 24.83 -19.44 7.94
N ARG A 103 25.03 -18.72 6.83
CA ARG A 103 26.27 -18.01 6.49
C ARG A 103 26.19 -16.50 6.79
N GLY A 104 25.25 -16.09 7.64
CA GLY A 104 25.05 -14.70 8.02
C GLY A 104 24.17 -13.89 7.07
N GLY A 105 23.52 -14.53 6.09
CA GLY A 105 22.59 -13.85 5.19
C GLY A 105 21.40 -13.24 5.92
N LEU A 106 21.25 -11.92 5.83
CA LEU A 106 20.18 -11.18 6.48
C LEU A 106 18.84 -11.31 5.72
N HIS A 107 17.74 -11.16 6.43
CA HIS A 107 16.40 -11.13 5.83
C HIS A 107 16.06 -9.70 5.39
N THR A 108 16.73 -9.23 4.34
CA THR A 108 16.64 -7.86 3.80
C THR A 108 16.22 -7.86 2.33
N TRP A 109 15.85 -6.69 1.81
CA TRP A 109 15.48 -6.53 0.40
C TRP A 109 16.59 -6.98 -0.54
N ASP A 110 17.84 -6.63 -0.24
CA ASP A 110 18.97 -6.90 -1.12
C ASP A 110 19.40 -8.37 -1.11
N ASN A 111 18.99 -9.14 -0.09
CA ASN A 111 19.37 -10.54 0.06
C ASN A 111 18.22 -11.50 -0.29
N LEU A 112 16.99 -11.03 -0.48
CA LEU A 112 15.85 -11.88 -0.81
C LEU A 112 15.46 -11.75 -2.27
N VAL A 113 15.23 -12.88 -2.92
CA VAL A 113 14.82 -12.96 -4.33
C VAL A 113 13.74 -14.01 -4.56
N ALA A 114 12.98 -13.83 -5.64
CA ALA A 114 12.09 -14.85 -6.16
C ALA A 114 12.89 -15.91 -6.91
N ALA A 115 12.69 -17.19 -6.55
CA ALA A 115 13.38 -18.32 -7.14
C ALA A 115 12.38 -19.46 -7.44
N CYS A 116 12.45 -20.05 -8.63
CA CYS A 116 11.65 -21.26 -8.92
C CYS A 116 12.15 -22.43 -8.06
N LYS A 117 11.27 -23.40 -7.79
CA LYS A 117 11.59 -24.55 -6.92
C LYS A 117 12.87 -25.28 -7.35
N GLY A 118 13.06 -25.49 -8.65
CA GLY A 118 14.26 -26.16 -9.18
C GLY A 118 15.55 -25.37 -8.94
N CYS A 119 15.54 -24.06 -9.16
CA CYS A 119 16.71 -23.22 -8.90
C CYS A 119 16.98 -23.10 -7.39
N ASN A 120 15.94 -22.88 -6.59
CA ASN A 120 16.08 -22.78 -5.15
C ASN A 120 16.61 -24.10 -4.54
N HIS A 121 16.12 -25.24 -4.99
CA HIS A 121 16.62 -26.55 -4.57
C HIS A 121 18.07 -26.80 -5.01
N ARG A 122 18.44 -26.42 -6.24
CA ARG A 122 19.82 -26.54 -6.75
C ARG A 122 20.81 -25.71 -5.93
N LYS A 123 20.42 -24.49 -5.54
CA LYS A 123 21.22 -23.63 -4.68
C LYS A 123 21.28 -24.17 -3.25
N GLY A 124 20.13 -24.41 -2.63
CA GLY A 124 20.03 -24.86 -1.25
C GLY A 124 20.86 -24.00 -0.30
N SER A 125 21.73 -24.64 0.47
CA SER A 125 22.64 -24.00 1.43
C SER A 125 23.91 -23.40 0.80
N LYS A 126 24.02 -23.37 -0.51
CA LYS A 126 25.20 -22.86 -1.23
C LYS A 126 25.06 -21.36 -1.53
N THR A 127 26.22 -20.73 -1.70
CA THR A 127 26.37 -19.44 -2.37
C THR A 127 26.11 -19.60 -3.88
N LEU A 128 25.95 -18.48 -4.59
CA LEU A 128 25.76 -18.51 -6.05
C LEU A 128 26.95 -19.15 -6.77
N ASP A 129 28.18 -18.81 -6.36
CA ASP A 129 29.41 -19.36 -6.93
C ASP A 129 29.48 -20.88 -6.76
N GLU A 130 29.22 -21.38 -5.55
CA GLU A 130 29.20 -22.82 -5.26
C GLU A 130 28.07 -23.57 -6.01
N ALA A 131 26.95 -22.90 -6.28
CA ALA A 131 25.83 -23.46 -7.02
C ALA A 131 25.98 -23.33 -8.55
N ARG A 132 26.98 -22.55 -9.01
CA ARG A 132 27.19 -22.16 -10.42
C ARG A 132 25.92 -21.57 -11.01
N MET A 133 25.46 -20.47 -10.41
CA MET A 133 24.20 -19.77 -10.73
C MET A 133 24.43 -18.31 -11.01
#